data_AF-A0A3C0G8W1-F1
#
_entry.id   AF-A0A3C0G8W1-F1
#
_cell.length_a   1.000
_cell.length_b   1.000
_cell.length_c   1.000
_cell.angle_alpha   90.00
_cell.angle_beta   90.00
_cell.angle_gamma   90.00
#
_symmetry.space_group_name_H-M   'P 1'
#
loop_
_entity.id
_entity.type
_entity.pdbx_description
1 polymer ?
#
loop_
_entity_poly.entity_id
_entity_poly.type
_entity_poly.pdbx_seq_one_letter_code
_entity_poly.pdbx_strand_id
1 'polypeptide(L)' 'MNPILEEFGAIVENIDLKIPQIPIVSTVTGTWLTNEEAVDPVYWTNHLRDTVKFSDAMDTIVKL' A
#
# COMPACT_ATOMS: atom_id res chain seq x y z
N MET A 1 2.68 16.07 1.49
CA MET A 1 1.46 15.51 0.89
C MET A 1 0.14 15.95 1.54
N ASN A 2 0.13 16.58 2.73
CA ASN A 2 -1.11 16.89 3.47
C ASN A 2 -2.27 17.48 2.65
N PRO A 3 -2.06 18.47 1.76
CA PRO A 3 -3.17 19.13 1.08
C PRO A 3 -3.96 18.23 0.10
N ILE A 4 -3.36 17.13 -0.38
CA ILE A 4 -3.97 16.29 -1.42
C ILE A 4 -4.54 14.96 -0.90
N LEU A 5 -4.35 14.64 0.39
CA LEU A 5 -4.70 13.32 0.92
C LEU A 5 -6.21 13.08 0.93
N GLU A 6 -7.00 14.12 1.23
CA GLU A 6 -8.46 14.02 1.25
C GLU A 6 -9.02 13.79 -0.15
N GLU A 7 -8.58 14.58 -1.14
CA GLU A 7 -8.98 14.41 -2.54
C GLU A 7 -8.55 13.05 -3.10
N PHE A 8 -7.32 12.63 -2.81
CA PHE A 8 -6.83 11.32 -3.23
C PHE A 8 -7.62 10.17 -2.59
N GLY A 9 -7.86 10.23 -1.27
CA GLY A 9 -8.64 9.24 -0.55
C GLY A 9 -10.05 9.10 -1.10
N ALA A 10 -10.73 10.21 -1.36
CA ALA A 10 -12.05 10.22 -1.98
C ALA A 10 -12.06 9.55 -3.36
N ILE A 11 -11.00 9.71 -4.16
CA ILE A 11 -10.87 9.01 -5.45
C ILE A 11 -10.69 7.50 -5.22
N VAL A 12 -9.82 7.10 -4.29
CA VAL A 12 -9.55 5.68 -4.00
C VAL A 12 -10.77 4.96 -3.44
N GLU A 13 -11.59 5.60 -2.60
CA GLU A 13 -12.85 5.04 -2.09
C GLU A 13 -13.85 4.66 -3.19
N ASN A 14 -13.75 5.30 -4.37
CA ASN A 14 -14.58 4.99 -5.54
C ASN A 14 -14.00 3.90 -6.44
N ILE A 15 -12.84 3.33 -6.09
CA ILE A 15 -12.22 2.22 -6.83
C ILE A 15 -12.67 0.89 -6.22
N ASP A 16 -13.08 -0.05 -7.07
CA ASP A 16 -13.37 -1.43 -6.67
C ASP A 16 -12.05 -2.20 -6.42
N LEU A 17 -11.45 -1.96 -5.26
CA LEU A 17 -10.21 -2.61 -4.83
C LEU A 17 -10.42 -4.12 -4.66
N LYS A 18 -9.50 -4.92 -5.20
CA LYS A 18 -9.56 -6.38 -5.18
C LYS A 18 -8.36 -6.99 -4.47
N ILE A 19 -8.60 -8.13 -3.85
CA ILE A 19 -7.55 -8.99 -3.34
C ILE A 19 -6.60 -9.38 -4.50
N PRO A 20 -5.29 -9.18 -4.35
CA PRO A 20 -4.35 -9.46 -5.42
C PRO A 20 -4.20 -10.97 -5.63
N GLN A 21 -4.20 -11.40 -6.90
CA GLN A 21 -3.97 -12.80 -7.26
C GLN A 21 -2.49 -13.19 -7.19
N ILE A 22 -1.60 -12.22 -7.39
CA ILE A 22 -0.16 -12.35 -7.23
C ILE A 22 0.21 -11.62 -5.93
N PRO A 23 0.84 -12.29 -4.94
CA PRO A 23 1.21 -11.66 -3.69
C PRO A 23 2.07 -10.41 -3.90
N ILE A 24 1.80 -9.37 -3.12
CA ILE A 24 2.50 -8.08 -3.17
C ILE A 24 3.26 -7.89 -1.87
N VAL A 25 4.52 -7.43 -1.95
CA VAL A 25 5.24 -6.90 -0.79
C VAL A 25 5.00 -5.40 -0.73
N SER A 26 4.43 -4.92 0.37
CA SER A 26 4.19 -3.52 0.62
C SER A 26 5.50 -2.79 0.86
N THR A 27 5.71 -1.68 0.15
CA THR A 27 6.81 -0.76 0.46
C THR A 27 6.46 0.23 1.58
N VAL A 28 5.27 0.16 2.18
CA VAL A 28 4.91 0.95 3.37
C VAL A 28 5.27 0.15 4.63
N THR A 29 4.84 -1.11 4.68
CA THR A 29 5.07 -1.98 5.83
C THR A 29 6.44 -2.65 5.77
N GLY A 30 6.99 -2.86 4.56
CA GLY A 30 8.24 -3.57 4.33
C GLY A 30 8.07 -5.09 4.32
N THR A 31 6.83 -5.60 4.29
CA THR A 31 6.51 -7.03 4.29
C THR A 31 5.29 -7.33 3.40
N TRP A 32 4.83 -8.57 3.38
CA TRP A 32 3.66 -9.00 2.61
C TRP A 32 2.43 -8.16 2.92
N LEU A 33 1.82 -7.60 1.88
CA LEU A 33 0.55 -6.88 1.95
C LEU A 33 -0.57 -7.86 2.29
N THR A 34 -1.40 -7.54 3.29
CA THR A 34 -2.56 -8.39 3.61
C THR A 34 -3.72 -8.16 2.65
N ASN A 35 -4.68 -9.09 2.63
CA ASN A 35 -5.89 -8.93 1.83
C ASN A 35 -6.72 -7.75 2.30
N GLU A 36 -6.76 -7.52 3.62
CA GLU A 36 -7.47 -6.42 4.26
C GLU A 36 -6.83 -5.08 3.89
N GLU A 37 -5.49 -4.97 3.94
CA GLU A 37 -4.77 -3.77 3.52
C GLU A 37 -4.93 -3.49 2.02
N ALA A 38 -4.94 -4.54 1.19
CA ALA A 38 -5.08 -4.39 -0.26
C ALA A 38 -6.43 -3.77 -0.67
N VAL A 39 -7.49 -4.03 0.10
CA VAL A 39 -8.83 -3.50 -0.16
C VAL A 39 -9.20 -2.31 0.73
N ASP A 40 -8.24 -1.75 1.47
CA ASP A 40 -8.43 -0.57 2.32
C ASP A 40 -7.99 0.72 1.62
N PRO A 41 -8.93 1.64 1.29
CA PRO A 41 -8.58 2.96 0.74
C PRO A 41 -7.63 3.79 1.61
N VAL A 42 -7.68 3.59 2.93
CA VAL A 42 -6.81 4.31 3.88
C VAL A 42 -5.36 3.85 3.72
N TYR A 43 -5.13 2.55 3.51
CA TYR A 43 -3.80 2.02 3.23
C TYR A 43 -3.16 2.71 2.01
N TRP A 44 -3.91 2.86 0.91
CA TRP A 44 -3.39 3.49 -0.31
C TRP A 44 -3.18 5.00 -0.16
N THR A 45 -4.02 5.68 0.61
CA THR A 45 -3.83 7.10 0.95
C THR A 45 -2.58 7.30 1.81
N ASN A 46 -2.34 6.39 2.76
CA ASN A 46 -1.11 6.36 3.53
C ASN A 46 0.10 6.01 2.67
N HIS A 47 -0.04 5.09 1.70
CA HIS A 47 1.04 4.73 0.78
C HIS A 47 1.54 5.93 -0.05
N LEU A 48 0.66 6.84 -0.44
CA LEU A 48 1.02 8.11 -1.10
C LEU A 48 1.88 9.02 -0.20
N ARG A 49 1.72 8.94 1.13
CA ARG A 49 2.34 9.85 2.09
C ARG A 49 3.58 9.27 2.78
N ASP A 50 3.50 8.02 3.18
CA ASP A 50 4.42 7.40 4.10
C ASP A 50 5.73 7.03 3.39
N THR A 51 6.77 6.85 4.20
CA THR A 51 8.11 6.52 3.69
C THR A 51 8.10 5.19 2.94
N VAL A 52 8.69 5.19 1.74
CA VAL A 52 8.93 3.97 0.96
C VAL A 52 10.10 3.18 1.57
N LYS A 53 9.80 2.06 2.23
CA LYS A 53 10.74 1.08 2.81
C LYS A 53 11.21 0.08 1.76
N PHE A 54 11.87 0.57 0.70
CA PHE A 54 12.27 -0.29 -0.42
C PHE A 54 13.24 -1.39 -0.01
N SER A 55 14.22 -1.10 0.85
CA SER A 55 15.18 -2.10 1.33
C SER A 55 14.49 -3.25 2.05
N ASP A 56 13.65 -2.95 3.06
CA ASP A 56 12.91 -3.96 3.82
C ASP A 56 12.00 -4.82 2.92
N ALA A 57 11.36 -4.19 1.93
CA ALA A 57 10.55 -4.90 0.95
C ALA A 57 11.41 -5.85 0.09
N MET A 58 12.59 -5.40 -0.36
CA MET A 58 13.52 -6.25 -1.09
C MET A 58 14.04 -7.40 -0.23
N ASP A 59 14.41 -7.16 1.03
CA ASP A 59 14.85 -8.20 1.97
C ASP A 59 13.76 -9.27 2.17
N THR A 60 12.48 -8.86 2.25
CA THR A 60 11.33 -9.78 2.29
C THR A 60 11.21 -10.64 1.04
N ILE A 61 11.50 -10.08 -0.16
CA ILE A 61 11.41 -10.81 -1.44
C ILE A 61 12.60 -11.76 -1.60
N VAL A 62 13.82 -11.27 -1.38
CA VAL A 62 15.03 -12.03 -1.70
C VAL A 62 15.35 -13.11 -0.68
N LYS A 63 14.82 -13.01 0.56
CA LYS A 63 15.03 -13.96 1.66
C LYS A 63 16.40 -14.66 1.55
N LEU A 64 17.46 -13.91 1.81
CA LEU A 64 18.69 -14.50 2.31
C LEU A 64 18.42 -15.16 3.66
#